data_AF-A0A4U3FGK9-F1
#
_entry.id   AF-A0A4U3FGK9-F1
#
_cell.length_a   1.000
_cell.length_b   1.000
_cell.length_c   1.000
_cell.angle_alpha   90.00
_cell.angle_beta   90.00
_cell.angle_gamma   90.00
#
_symmetry.space_group_name_H-M   'P 1'
#
loop_
_entity.id
_entity.type
_entity.pdbx_description
1 polymer ?
#
loop_
_entity_poly.entity_id
_entity_poly.type
_entity_poly.pdbx_seq_one_letter_code
_entity_poly.pdbx_strand_id
1 'polypeptide(L)'
;MKKIFVFNPTVNSSYGKPGSYYGADSLGQIWNAALKRAGLRHRKAYQSRHTYACWSLSAGANPNFVASQMGHADAQMVYRVYGTWMTENNSDQLTLMNAKLNDFVLHTCYGKKAV
;
A
#
# COMPACT_ATOMS: atom_id res chain seq x y z
N MET A 1 -6.13 20.04 -1.69
CA MET A 1 -5.02 20.73 -0.99
C MET A 1 -3.77 19.86 -1.10
N LYS A 2 -2.73 20.29 -1.83
CA LYS A 2 -1.51 19.50 -2.09
C LYS A 2 -0.59 19.62 -0.86
N LYS A 3 -0.46 18.55 -0.08
CA LYS A 3 0.51 18.50 1.04
C LYS A 3 1.87 18.17 0.45
N ILE A 4 2.82 19.08 0.59
CA ILE A 4 4.21 18.86 0.16
C ILE A 4 4.96 18.36 1.38
N PHE A 5 5.57 17.18 1.27
CA PHE A 5 6.43 16.65 2.31
C PHE A 5 7.72 17.48 2.35
N VAL A 6 7.80 18.42 3.28
CA VAL A 6 9.02 19.20 3.54
C VAL A 6 9.77 18.50 4.66
N PHE A 7 10.93 17.96 4.35
CA PHE A 7 11.82 17.43 5.38
C PHE A 7 12.51 18.55 6.12
N ASN A 8 12.38 18.55 7.44
CA ASN A 8 13.18 19.37 8.33
C ASN A 8 14.11 18.44 9.15
N PRO A 9 15.44 18.52 8.98
CA PRO A 9 16.38 17.66 9.70
C PRO A 9 16.47 17.99 11.20
N THR A 10 16.16 19.23 11.61
CA THR A 10 16.30 19.65 13.01
C THR A 10 15.28 18.99 13.92
N VAL A 11 14.06 18.74 13.42
CA VAL A 11 12.98 18.11 14.19
C VAL A 11 13.05 16.58 14.22
N ASN A 12 13.80 15.97 13.28
CA ASN A 12 13.86 14.52 13.10
C ASN A 12 15.18 13.89 13.59
N SER A 13 16.16 14.69 14.02
CA SER A 13 17.43 14.18 14.52
C SER A 13 17.29 13.61 15.93
N SER A 14 17.62 12.32 16.11
CA SER A 14 17.58 11.69 17.44
C SER A 14 18.71 12.17 18.37
N TYR A 15 19.80 12.70 17.80
CA TYR A 15 21.01 13.09 18.54
C TYR A 15 21.14 14.60 18.74
N GLY A 16 20.11 15.39 18.38
CA GLY A 16 20.10 16.85 18.56
C GLY A 16 21.08 17.64 17.66
N LYS A 17 21.93 16.96 16.90
CA LYS A 17 22.84 17.54 15.89
C LYS A 17 22.46 17.00 14.51
N PRO A 18 21.61 17.69 13.74
CA PRO A 18 21.35 17.31 12.36
C PRO A 18 22.60 17.55 11.51
N GLY A 19 23.06 16.53 10.78
CA GLY A 19 23.98 16.74 9.67
C GLY A 19 23.27 17.42 8.49
N SER A 20 24.03 18.01 7.56
CA SER A 20 23.47 18.69 6.38
C SER A 20 22.81 17.74 5.37
N TYR A 21 22.95 16.42 5.54
CA TYR A 21 22.53 15.38 4.62
C TYR A 21 21.97 14.17 5.37
N TYR A 22 21.14 13.37 4.68
CA TYR A 22 20.65 12.09 5.21
C TYR A 22 21.79 11.07 5.26
N GLY A 23 22.04 10.52 6.45
CA GLY A 23 22.83 9.29 6.58
C GLY A 23 21.94 8.07 6.35
N ALA A 24 22.55 6.92 6.05
CA ALA A 24 21.81 5.66 5.93
C ALA A 24 20.99 5.33 7.20
N ASP A 25 21.49 5.73 8.37
CA ASP A 25 20.82 5.54 9.66
C ASP A 25 19.60 6.46 9.89
N SER A 26 19.48 7.55 9.13
CA SER A 26 18.40 8.53 9.33
C SER A 26 17.02 7.91 9.10
N LEU A 27 16.89 6.99 8.14
CA LEU A 27 15.62 6.30 7.86
C LEU A 27 15.18 5.41 9.02
N GLY A 28 16.12 4.70 9.66
CA GLY A 28 15.84 3.87 10.83
C GLY A 28 15.37 4.69 12.02
N GLN A 29 15.98 5.85 12.26
CA GLN A 29 15.59 6.78 13.32
C GLN A 29 14.18 7.32 13.10
N ILE A 30 13.89 7.80 11.88
CA ILE A 30 12.56 8.33 11.52
C ILE A 30 11.50 7.24 11.70
N TRP A 31 11.78 6.01 11.26
CA TRP A 31 10.86 4.89 11.42
C TRP A 31 10.58 4.57 12.89
N ASN A 32 11.61 4.52 13.73
CA ASN A 32 11.46 4.29 15.17
C ASN A 32 10.65 5.40 15.85
N ALA A 33 10.93 6.65 15.51
CA ALA A 33 10.17 7.79 16.02
C ALA A 33 8.70 7.73 15.58
N ALA A 34 8.43 7.37 14.32
CA ALA A 34 7.08 7.20 13.80
C ALA A 34 6.32 6.07 14.54
N LEU A 35 6.96 4.91 14.76
CA LEU A 35 6.37 3.81 15.51
C LEU A 35 6.05 4.20 16.96
N LYS A 36 6.98 4.89 17.63
CA LYS A 36 6.78 5.38 19.01
C LYS A 36 5.60 6.35 19.10
N ARG A 37 5.51 7.29 18.15
CA ARG A 37 4.40 8.25 18.07
C ARG A 37 3.05 7.59 17.77
N ALA A 38 3.05 6.50 17.00
CA ALA A 38 1.88 5.70 16.71
C ALA A 38 1.50 4.73 17.85
N GLY A 39 2.30 4.63 18.93
CA GLY A 39 2.06 3.68 20.02
C GLY A 39 2.28 2.21 19.62
N LEU A 40 3.00 1.96 18.53
CA LEU A 40 3.23 0.61 18.02
C LEU A 40 4.51 0.00 18.60
N ARG A 41 4.47 -1.30 18.93
CA ARG A 41 5.67 -2.07 19.26
C ARG A 41 6.65 -2.01 18.09
N HIS A 42 7.94 -1.89 18.39
CA HIS A 42 8.99 -1.85 17.38
C HIS A 42 8.88 -3.01 16.36
N ARG A 43 9.02 -2.67 15.08
CA ARG A 43 9.04 -3.59 13.93
C ARG A 43 10.09 -3.11 12.96
N LYS A 44 10.70 -4.03 12.20
CA LYS A 44 11.56 -3.67 11.08
C LYS A 44 10.73 -3.00 9.98
N ALA A 45 11.25 -1.93 9.37
CA ALA A 45 10.59 -1.21 8.28
C ALA A 45 10.20 -2.14 7.11
N TYR A 46 11.00 -3.18 6.84
CA TYR A 46 10.71 -4.18 5.81
C TYR A 46 9.32 -4.85 5.96
N GLN A 47 8.76 -4.93 7.18
CA GLN A 47 7.45 -5.52 7.40
C GLN A 47 6.30 -4.70 6.80
N SER A 48 6.49 -3.38 6.60
CA SER A 48 5.49 -2.55 5.92
C SER A 48 5.31 -2.97 4.46
N ARG A 49 6.37 -3.46 3.81
CA ARG A 49 6.32 -4.00 2.44
C ARG A 49 5.43 -5.25 2.36
N HIS A 50 5.47 -6.12 3.37
CA HIS A 50 4.58 -7.27 3.45
C HIS A 50 3.12 -6.86 3.71
N THR A 51 2.93 -5.86 4.57
CA THR A 51 1.59 -5.31 4.87
C THR A 51 0.96 -4.71 3.61
N TYR A 52 1.74 -3.94 2.84
CA TYR A 52 1.31 -3.39 1.56
C TYR A 52 0.87 -4.48 0.58
N ALA A 53 1.69 -5.51 0.40
CA ALA A 53 1.35 -6.61 -0.49
C ALA A 53 0.04 -7.30 -0.08
N CYS A 54 -0.10 -7.65 1.20
CA CYS A 54 -1.31 -8.28 1.73
C CYS A 54 -2.55 -7.41 1.51
N TRP A 55 -2.51 -6.12 1.90
CA TRP A 55 -3.64 -5.20 1.74
C TRP A 55 -4.01 -4.98 0.28
N SER A 56 -3.03 -4.81 -0.61
CA SER A 56 -3.32 -4.64 -2.04
C SER A 56 -3.99 -5.89 -2.62
N LEU A 57 -3.56 -7.08 -2.22
CA LEU A 57 -4.12 -8.33 -2.71
C LEU A 57 -5.52 -8.63 -2.15
N SER A 58 -5.75 -8.36 -0.85
CA SER A 58 -7.09 -8.44 -0.26
C SER A 58 -8.06 -7.45 -0.90
N ALA A 59 -7.58 -6.26 -1.29
CA ALA A 59 -8.36 -5.29 -2.06
C ALA A 59 -8.60 -5.70 -3.54
N GLY A 60 -8.06 -6.84 -3.99
CA GLY A 60 -8.22 -7.33 -5.35
C GLY A 60 -7.31 -6.68 -6.40
N ALA A 61 -6.18 -6.10 -5.98
CA ALA A 61 -5.20 -5.57 -6.92
C ALA A 61 -4.54 -6.70 -7.73
N ASN A 62 -4.20 -6.40 -9.00
CA ASN A 62 -3.52 -7.35 -9.87
C ASN A 62 -2.13 -7.72 -9.28
N PRO A 63 -1.83 -9.00 -9.03
CA PRO A 63 -0.54 -9.43 -8.47
C PRO A 63 0.68 -9.00 -9.28
N ASN A 64 0.58 -8.90 -10.61
CA ASN A 64 1.66 -8.42 -11.48
C ASN A 64 1.96 -6.93 -11.22
N PHE A 65 0.93 -6.13 -10.99
CA PHE A 65 1.08 -4.71 -10.63
C PHE A 65 1.67 -4.55 -9.23
N VAL A 66 1.24 -5.37 -8.27
CA VAL A 66 1.81 -5.36 -6.91
C VAL A 66 3.29 -5.78 -6.93
N ALA A 67 3.63 -6.80 -7.74
CA ALA A 67 5.00 -7.27 -7.92
C ALA A 67 5.91 -6.19 -8.51
N SER A 68 5.47 -5.51 -9.57
CA SER A 68 6.25 -4.42 -10.20
C SER A 68 6.44 -3.24 -9.26
N GLN A 69 5.41 -2.84 -8.49
CA GLN A 69 5.52 -1.77 -7.49
C GLN A 69 6.48 -2.10 -6.35
N MET A 70 6.61 -3.38 -6.00
CA MET A 70 7.60 -3.86 -5.02
C MET A 70 9.00 -4.02 -5.63
N GLY A 71 9.16 -3.89 -6.94
CA GLY A 71 10.43 -4.11 -7.64
C GLY A 71 10.80 -5.57 -7.79
N HIS A 72 9.80 -6.47 -7.82
CA HIS A 72 10.02 -7.86 -8.23
C HIS A 72 9.99 -7.96 -9.75
N ALA A 73 10.93 -8.73 -10.32
CA ALA A 73 10.95 -9.01 -11.75
C ALA A 73 9.82 -9.95 -12.20
N ASP A 74 9.28 -10.74 -11.26
CA ASP A 74 8.22 -11.72 -11.52
C ASP A 74 7.23 -11.76 -10.33
N ALA A 75 5.95 -11.96 -10.65
CA ALA A 75 4.86 -12.15 -9.71
C ALA A 75 4.86 -13.55 -9.07
N GLN A 76 5.66 -14.51 -9.55
CA GLN A 76 5.81 -15.84 -8.94
C GLN A 76 6.00 -15.79 -7.42
N MET A 77 6.82 -14.85 -6.91
CA MET A 77 7.01 -14.71 -5.47
C MET A 77 5.72 -14.26 -4.76
N VAL A 78 4.96 -13.34 -5.37
CA VAL A 78 3.70 -12.83 -4.83
C VAL A 78 2.64 -13.93 -4.80
N TYR A 79 2.50 -14.71 -5.88
CA TYR A 79 1.59 -15.84 -5.93
C TYR A 79 1.99 -16.94 -4.93
N ARG A 80 3.27 -17.23 -4.79
CA ARG A 80 3.73 -18.27 -3.85
C ARG A 80 3.53 -17.88 -2.38
N VAL A 81 3.78 -16.61 -2.03
CA VAL A 81 3.72 -16.14 -0.63
C VAL A 81 2.31 -15.75 -0.21
N TYR A 82 1.51 -15.20 -1.14
CA TYR A 82 0.19 -14.66 -0.82
C TYR A 82 -0.97 -15.37 -1.53
N GLY A 83 -0.70 -16.38 -2.36
CA GLY A 83 -1.73 -17.11 -3.10
C GLY A 83 -2.78 -17.75 -2.19
N THR A 84 -2.39 -18.28 -1.02
CA THR A 84 -3.32 -18.80 -0.01
C THR A 84 -4.30 -17.75 0.52
N TRP A 85 -3.83 -16.50 0.70
CA TRP A 85 -4.65 -15.39 1.18
C TRP A 85 -5.60 -14.84 0.11
N MET A 86 -5.25 -15.00 -1.17
CA MET A 86 -6.14 -14.65 -2.28
C MET A 86 -7.35 -15.58 -2.33
N THR A 87 -7.18 -16.87 -2.03
CA THR A 87 -8.30 -17.84 -2.02
C THR A 87 -9.35 -17.49 -0.97
N GLU A 88 -8.94 -16.95 0.17
CA GLU A 88 -9.83 -16.54 1.27
C GLU A 88 -10.60 -15.25 0.95
N ASN A 89 -10.08 -14.36 0.10
CA ASN A 89 -10.71 -13.08 -0.27
C ASN A 89 -11.63 -13.18 -1.51
N ASN A 90 -11.95 -14.39 -1.97
CA ASN A 90 -12.69 -14.56 -3.22
C ASN A 90 -14.12 -13.99 -3.13
N SER A 91 -14.77 -14.07 -1.96
CA SER A 91 -16.11 -13.48 -1.73
C SER A 91 -16.12 -11.95 -1.84
N ASP A 92 -15.06 -11.31 -1.37
CA ASP A 92 -14.95 -9.85 -1.32
C ASP A 92 -14.65 -9.30 -2.72
N GLN A 93 -13.84 -10.02 -3.49
CA GLN A 93 -13.62 -9.71 -4.91
C GLN A 93 -14.89 -9.88 -5.74
N LEU A 94 -15.69 -10.93 -5.50
CA LEU A 94 -16.99 -11.11 -6.15
C LEU A 94 -17.94 -9.96 -5.81
N THR A 95 -17.97 -9.52 -4.55
CA THR A 95 -18.78 -8.38 -4.11
C THR A 95 -18.34 -7.08 -4.80
N LEU A 96 -17.04 -6.83 -4.88
CA LEU A 96 -16.47 -5.66 -5.56
C LEU A 96 -16.73 -5.69 -7.08
N MET A 97 -16.61 -6.86 -7.71
CA MET A 97 -16.94 -7.06 -9.12
C MET A 97 -18.42 -6.81 -9.37
N ASN A 98 -19.31 -7.37 -8.55
CA ASN A 98 -20.75 -7.14 -8.67
C ASN A 98 -21.11 -5.66 -8.46
N ALA A 99 -20.45 -4.97 -7.53
CA ALA A 99 -20.65 -3.53 -7.35
C ALA A 99 -20.20 -2.73 -8.58
N LYS A 100 -19.01 -3.02 -9.13
CA LYS A 100 -18.50 -2.37 -10.34
C LYS A 100 -19.33 -2.69 -11.58
N LEU A 101 -19.80 -3.93 -11.73
CA LEU A 101 -20.64 -4.34 -12.85
C LEU A 101 -22.04 -3.71 -12.74
N ASN A 102 -22.61 -3.60 -11.55
CA ASN A 102 -23.87 -2.87 -11.36
C ASN A 102 -23.72 -1.37 -11.67
N ASP A 103 -22.63 -0.73 -11.23
CA ASP A 103 -22.28 0.64 -11.64
C ASP A 103 -22.11 0.74 -13.18
N PHE A 104 -21.53 -0.30 -13.79
CA PHE A 104 -21.35 -0.38 -15.24
C PHE A 104 -22.70 -0.53 -15.99
N VAL A 105 -23.63 -1.32 -15.46
CA VAL A 105 -24.93 -1.54 -16.09
C VAL A 105 -25.85 -0.31 -15.90
N LEU A 106 -25.79 0.34 -14.74
CA LEU A 106 -26.61 1.52 -14.46
C LEU A 106 -26.27 2.73 -15.36
N HIS A 107 -25.01 2.88 -15.78
CA HIS A 107 -24.65 3.96 -16.72
C HIS A 107 -24.90 3.61 -18.20
N THR A 108 -25.12 2.33 -18.56
CA THR A 108 -25.42 1.93 -19.95
C THR A 108 -26.92 1.93 -20.28
N CYS A 109 -27.81 2.01 -19.29
CA CYS A 109 -29.26 1.88 -19.50
C CYS A 109 -30.09 3.17 -19.41
N TYR A 110 -29.50 4.37 -19.21
CA TYR A 110 -30.26 5.63 -19.20
C TYR A 110 -29.99 6.49 -20.45
N GLY A 111 -30.45 6.05 -21.62
CA GLY A 111 -30.18 6.82 -22.84
C GLY A 111 -30.79 6.41 -24.18
N LYS A 112 -31.71 5.43 -24.26
CA LYS A 112 -32.53 5.25 -25.47
C LYS A 112 -34.01 5.19 -25.09
N LYS A 113 -34.65 6.36 -25.01
CA LYS A 113 -36.08 6.43 -25.32
C LYS A 113 -36.19 6.04 -26.80
N ALA A 114 -36.81 4.89 -27.06
CA ALA A 114 -37.30 4.57 -28.39
C ALA A 114 -38.29 5.68 -28.78
N VAL A 115 -37.93 6.45 -29.82
CA VAL A 115 -38.86 7.26 -30.61
C VAL A 115 -39.26 6.41 -31.80
#